data_AF-W7QN81-F1
#
_entry.id   AF-W7QN81-F1
#
_cell.length_a   1.000
_cell.length_b   1.000
_cell.length_c   1.000
_cell.angle_alpha   90.00
_cell.angle_beta   90.00
_cell.angle_gamma   90.00
#
_symmetry.space_group_name_H-M   'P 1'
#
loop_
_entity.id
_entity.type
_entity.pdbx_description
1 polymer ?
#
loop_
_entity_poly.entity_id
_entity_poly.type
_entity_poly.pdbx_seq_one_letter_code
_entity_poly.pdbx_strand_id
1 'polypeptide(L)'
;MNATSAGLPHHEDEFALAGLEKLPMSGISVPRVAVAPVAFGCKLREIIRFGDQPLAGNLVLAEVVTIHVDDAVWNGRHVSIDALRPIGRMAGNDYTRTSDLFVVERPASGGTPR
;
A
#
# COMPACT_ATOMS: atom_id res chain seq x y z
N MET A 1 1.53 6.01 -10.75
CA MET A 1 2.54 5.08 -10.19
C MET A 1 3.84 5.10 -10.99
N ASN A 2 3.88 4.70 -12.27
CA ASN A 2 5.18 4.62 -12.98
C ASN A 2 5.93 5.95 -13.10
N ALA A 3 5.23 7.08 -13.29
CA ALA A 3 5.87 8.39 -13.34
C ALA A 3 6.62 8.77 -12.04
N THR A 4 6.14 8.30 -10.88
CA THR A 4 6.74 8.62 -9.58
C THR A 4 7.97 7.78 -9.27
N SER A 5 8.45 6.93 -10.18
CA SER A 5 9.72 6.19 -10.04
C SER A 5 10.86 6.80 -10.85
N ALA A 6 10.66 7.98 -11.44
CA ALA A 6 11.72 8.72 -12.10
C ALA A 6 12.80 9.12 -11.08
N GLY A 7 14.08 9.07 -11.48
CA GLY A 7 15.18 9.56 -10.65
C GLY A 7 15.18 11.08 -10.62
N LEU A 8 14.49 11.66 -9.65
CA LEU A 8 14.47 13.11 -9.45
C LEU A 8 15.66 13.58 -8.59
N PRO A 9 16.11 14.83 -8.78
CA PRO A 9 17.00 15.49 -7.84
C PRO A 9 16.44 15.54 -6.43
N HIS A 10 17.33 15.69 -5.45
CA HIS A 10 16.93 15.89 -4.07
C HIS A 10 16.06 17.14 -3.93
N HIS A 11 15.01 17.06 -3.10
CA HIS A 11 13.99 18.09 -2.86
C HIS A 11 12.96 18.31 -3.98
N GLU A 12 13.02 17.58 -5.09
CA GLU A 12 11.91 17.57 -6.05
C GLU A 12 10.79 16.62 -5.61
N ASP A 13 9.56 16.97 -5.98
CA ASP A 13 8.33 16.33 -5.50
C ASP A 13 7.70 15.47 -6.60
N GLU A 14 7.73 14.15 -6.43
CA GLU A 14 7.16 13.21 -7.39
C GLU A 14 5.64 13.37 -7.54
N PHE A 15 4.95 13.94 -6.55
CA PHE A 15 3.52 14.29 -6.69
C PHE A 15 3.33 15.34 -7.77
N ALA A 16 4.15 16.39 -7.77
CA ALA A 16 4.08 17.45 -8.77
C ALA A 16 4.43 16.90 -10.16
N LEU A 17 5.50 16.11 -10.27
CA LEU A 17 5.87 15.44 -11.53
C LEU A 17 4.73 14.59 -12.10
N ALA A 18 4.07 13.80 -11.25
CA ALA A 18 3.03 12.88 -11.67
C ALA A 18 1.62 13.50 -11.74
N GLY A 19 1.48 14.80 -11.45
CA GLY A 19 0.18 15.48 -11.41
C GLY A 19 -0.78 14.92 -10.36
N LEU A 20 -0.26 14.48 -9.21
CA LEU A 20 -1.04 13.89 -8.12
C LEU A 20 -1.30 14.91 -7.01
N GLU A 21 -2.53 14.94 -6.52
CA GLU A 21 -2.90 15.76 -5.37
C GLU A 21 -2.56 15.06 -4.04
N LYS A 22 -2.12 15.85 -3.06
CA LYS A 22 -1.87 15.46 -1.68
C LYS A 22 -3.12 15.71 -0.84
N LEU A 23 -3.56 14.72 -0.06
CA LEU A 23 -4.66 14.87 0.89
C LEU A 23 -4.19 14.55 2.32
N PRO A 24 -4.56 15.36 3.33
CA PRO A 24 -4.21 15.07 4.72
C PRO A 24 -4.87 13.77 5.23
N MET A 25 -4.23 13.18 6.24
CA MET A 25 -4.79 12.05 7.00
C MET A 25 -4.82 12.41 8.49
N SER A 26 -5.90 12.05 9.18
CA SER A 26 -6.02 12.30 10.62
C SER A 26 -4.96 11.55 11.42
N GLY A 27 -4.31 12.23 12.38
CA GLY A 27 -3.36 11.61 13.30
C GLY A 27 -1.91 11.49 12.79
N ILE A 28 -1.62 11.91 11.55
CA ILE A 28 -0.27 12.00 10.99
C ILE A 28 -0.07 13.31 10.22
N SER A 29 1.18 13.76 10.09
CA SER A 29 1.53 14.99 9.33
C SER A 29 1.80 14.74 7.84
N VAL A 30 2.01 13.47 7.45
CA VAL A 30 2.34 13.08 6.08
C VAL A 30 1.04 12.88 5.29
N PRO A 31 0.89 13.47 4.08
CA PRO A 31 -0.31 13.31 3.27
C PRO A 31 -0.35 11.96 2.54
N ARG A 32 -1.55 11.54 2.15
CA ARG A 32 -1.78 10.46 1.18
C ARG A 32 -1.95 10.99 -0.24
N VAL A 33 -1.85 10.12 -1.23
CA VAL A 33 -2.32 10.39 -2.59
C VAL A 33 -3.85 10.52 -2.56
N ALA A 34 -4.39 11.65 -3.01
CA ALA A 34 -5.82 11.95 -2.92
C ALA A 34 -6.70 10.89 -3.61
N VAL A 35 -6.26 10.40 -4.77
CA VAL A 35 -6.97 9.39 -5.57
C VAL A 35 -6.74 7.94 -5.12
N ALA A 36 -5.94 7.69 -4.09
CA ALA A 36 -5.72 6.33 -3.59
C ALA A 36 -6.96 5.84 -2.80
N PRO A 37 -7.65 4.76 -3.22
CA PRO A 37 -8.86 4.28 -2.54
C PRO A 37 -8.58 3.68 -1.16
N VAL A 38 -7.33 3.29 -0.89
CA VAL A 38 -6.87 2.79 0.41
C VAL A 38 -5.52 3.43 0.71
N ALA A 39 -5.35 3.93 1.93
CA ALA A 39 -4.06 4.42 2.42
C ALA A 39 -3.90 4.15 3.91
N PHE A 40 -2.70 3.76 4.32
CA PHE A 40 -2.35 3.55 5.72
C PHE A 40 -1.47 4.70 6.20
N GLY A 41 -1.94 5.41 7.22
CA GLY A 41 -1.13 6.37 7.93
C GLY A 41 -0.38 5.67 9.04
N CYS A 42 0.95 5.74 9.01
CA CYS A 42 1.80 4.95 9.89
C CYS A 42 2.78 5.82 10.69
N LYS A 43 3.19 5.33 11.86
CA LYS A 43 4.33 5.84 12.61
C LYS A 43 5.50 4.86 12.50
N LEU A 44 6.71 5.39 12.38
CA LEU A 44 7.91 4.57 12.34
C LEU A 44 8.08 3.84 13.68
N ARG A 45 8.22 2.52 13.61
CA ARG A 45 8.57 1.69 14.77
C ARG A 45 10.06 1.40 14.80
N GLU A 46 10.60 0.89 13.69
CA GLU A 46 12.00 0.45 13.62
C GLU A 46 12.50 0.41 12.18
N ILE A 47 13.81 0.63 11.99
CA ILE A 47 14.50 0.40 10.71
C ILE A 47 15.61 -0.61 10.95
N ILE A 48 15.50 -1.78 10.31
CA ILE A 48 16.56 -2.79 10.30
C ILE A 48 17.35 -2.61 9.00
N ARG A 49 18.62 -2.24 9.12
CA ARG A 49 19.52 -2.00 7.99
C ARG A 49 20.27 -3.30 7.65
N PHE A 50 20.34 -3.66 6.38
CA PHE A 50 21.05 -4.88 5.95
C PHE A 50 22.51 -4.62 5.54
N GLY A 51 22.91 -3.35 5.43
CA GLY A 51 24.29 -2.95 5.18
C GLY A 51 24.47 -1.44 5.03
N ASP A 52 25.72 -1.02 4.81
CA ASP A 52 26.12 0.38 4.67
C ASP A 52 26.46 0.79 3.23
N GLN A 53 26.44 -0.17 2.30
CA GLN A 53 26.70 0.11 0.89
C GLN A 53 25.41 0.52 0.15
N PRO A 54 25.52 1.27 -0.96
CA PRO A 54 24.38 1.53 -1.84
C PRO A 54 23.66 0.24 -2.21
N LEU A 55 22.33 0.28 -2.26
CA LEU A 55 21.46 -0.86 -2.59
C LEU A 55 21.42 -2.00 -1.56
N ALA A 56 22.03 -1.88 -0.38
CA ALA A 56 21.93 -2.90 0.68
C ALA A 56 20.49 -3.12 1.19
N GLY A 57 19.62 -2.11 1.06
CA GLY A 57 18.21 -2.17 1.47
C GLY A 57 18.00 -2.02 2.97
N ASN A 58 16.77 -1.61 3.32
CA ASN A 58 16.32 -1.45 4.70
C ASN A 58 14.95 -2.11 4.85
N LEU A 59 14.72 -2.80 5.97
CA LEU A 59 13.39 -3.20 6.40
C LEU A 59 12.82 -2.14 7.33
N VAL A 60 11.74 -1.48 6.90
CA VAL A 60 11.03 -0.46 7.67
C VAL A 60 9.80 -1.11 8.32
N LEU A 61 9.80 -1.16 9.65
CA LEU A 61 8.64 -1.60 10.44
C LEU A 61 7.86 -0.36 10.88
N ALA A 62 6.56 -0.35 10.60
CA ALA A 62 5.69 0.77 10.90
C ALA A 62 4.40 0.31 11.57
N GLU A 63 3.89 1.11 12.50
CA GLU A 63 2.61 0.90 13.17
C GLU A 63 1.53 1.70 12.45
N VAL A 64 0.43 1.05 12.08
CA VAL A 64 -0.72 1.70 11.46
C VAL A 64 -1.52 2.44 12.54
N VAL A 65 -1.61 3.77 12.42
CA VAL A 65 -2.33 4.63 13.37
C VAL A 65 -3.65 5.16 12.81
N THR A 66 -3.79 5.19 11.48
CA THR A 66 -5.02 5.59 10.79
C THR A 66 -5.12 4.86 9.47
N ILE A 67 -6.35 4.61 9.01
CA ILE A 67 -6.64 3.96 7.74
C ILE A 67 -7.65 4.81 7.00
N HIS A 68 -7.35 5.14 5.76
CA HIS A 68 -8.33 5.63 4.81
C HIS A 68 -8.78 4.48 3.92
N VAL A 69 -10.10 4.32 3.79
CA VAL A 69 -10.74 3.45 2.80
C VAL A 69 -11.85 4.27 2.16
N ASP A 70 -11.89 4.30 0.83
CA ASP A 70 -12.98 4.87 0.05
C ASP A 70 -14.19 3.92 0.11
N ASP A 71 -15.38 4.49 0.35
CA ASP A 71 -16.62 3.72 0.42
C ASP A 71 -16.90 2.92 -0.86
N ALA A 72 -16.42 3.40 -2.02
CA ALA A 72 -16.56 2.71 -3.30
C ALA A 72 -15.83 1.35 -3.35
N VAL A 73 -14.82 1.13 -2.50
CA VAL A 73 -14.10 -0.15 -2.42
C VAL A 73 -14.41 -0.93 -1.14
N TRP A 74 -15.23 -0.40 -0.25
CA TRP A 74 -15.64 -1.07 0.98
C TRP A 74 -16.97 -1.82 0.79
N ASN A 75 -16.96 -3.14 0.98
CA ASN A 75 -18.18 -3.95 0.83
C ASN A 75 -18.96 -4.17 2.14
N GLY A 76 -18.65 -3.41 3.20
CA GLY A 76 -19.24 -3.59 4.53
C GLY A 76 -18.49 -4.59 5.42
N ARG A 77 -17.63 -5.43 4.87
CA ARG A 77 -16.86 -6.44 5.61
C ARG A 77 -15.35 -6.30 5.40
N HIS A 78 -14.91 -6.04 4.17
CA HIS A 78 -13.51 -5.91 3.78
C HIS A 78 -13.40 -5.08 2.49
N VAL A 79 -12.17 -4.76 2.10
CA VAL A 79 -11.92 -4.12 0.80
C VAL A 79 -12.22 -5.10 -0.32
N SER A 80 -13.12 -4.72 -1.23
CA SER A 80 -13.45 -5.46 -2.43
C SER A 80 -12.28 -5.41 -3.42
N ILE A 81 -11.67 -6.55 -3.71
CA ILE A 81 -10.55 -6.64 -4.67
C ILE A 81 -11.03 -6.31 -6.09
N ASP A 82 -12.25 -6.71 -6.45
CA ASP A 82 -12.85 -6.39 -7.75
C ASP A 82 -13.06 -4.89 -7.95
N ALA A 83 -13.42 -4.17 -6.89
CA ALA A 83 -13.55 -2.70 -6.93
C ALA A 83 -12.18 -2.01 -6.91
N LEU A 84 -11.28 -2.44 -6.02
CA LEU A 84 -9.95 -1.86 -5.85
C LEU A 84 -9.05 -2.08 -7.07
N ARG A 85 -9.18 -3.24 -7.74
CA ARG A 85 -8.35 -3.70 -8.87
C ARG A 85 -6.85 -3.50 -8.63
N PRO A 86 -6.29 -4.02 -7.52
CA PRO A 86 -4.87 -3.85 -7.21
C PRO A 86 -4.00 -4.56 -8.27
N ILE A 87 -2.79 -4.04 -8.45
CA ILE A 87 -1.76 -4.63 -9.30
C ILE A 87 -0.63 -5.22 -8.46
N GLY A 88 -0.06 -6.33 -8.93
CA GLY A 88 1.15 -6.92 -8.36
C GLY A 88 2.38 -6.54 -9.17
N ARG A 89 3.54 -6.40 -8.53
CA ARG A 89 4.84 -6.19 -9.19
C ARG A 89 5.52 -7.53 -9.46
N MET A 90 6.00 -7.74 -10.68
CA MET A 90 6.75 -8.91 -11.11
C MET A 90 8.21 -8.52 -11.45
N ALA A 91 8.95 -9.41 -12.13
CA ALA A 91 10.32 -9.14 -12.54
C ALA A 91 10.43 -7.96 -13.53
N GLY A 92 11.52 -7.20 -13.46
CA GLY A 92 11.75 -6.08 -14.36
C GLY A 92 10.61 -5.06 -14.32
N ASN A 93 10.04 -4.76 -15.49
CA ASN A 93 8.93 -3.81 -15.67
C ASN A 93 7.55 -4.47 -15.68
N ASP A 94 7.48 -5.78 -15.41
CA ASP A 94 6.24 -6.53 -15.52
C ASP A 94 5.34 -6.32 -14.28
N TYR A 95 4.05 -6.21 -14.54
CA TYR A 95 3.00 -6.12 -13.53
C TYR A 95 1.90 -7.12 -13.86
N THR A 96 1.22 -7.61 -12.82
CA THR A 96 0.07 -8.49 -12.96
C THR A 96 -1.20 -7.82 -12.46
N ARG A 97 -2.34 -8.20 -13.05
CA ARG A 97 -3.68 -7.83 -12.59
C ARG A 97 -4.22 -8.93 -11.69
N THR A 98 -5.09 -8.56 -10.75
CA THR A 98 -5.75 -9.48 -9.82
C THR A 98 -7.13 -9.94 -10.32
N SER A 99 -7.20 -10.35 -11.60
CA SER A 99 -8.49 -10.64 -12.27
C SER A 99 -8.93 -12.11 -12.22
N ASP A 100 -8.07 -13.03 -11.79
CA ASP A 100 -8.35 -14.47 -11.74
C ASP A 100 -8.47 -14.95 -10.29
N LEU A 101 -9.47 -14.44 -9.59
CA LEU A 101 -9.74 -14.78 -8.19
C LEU A 101 -10.72 -15.94 -8.10
N PHE A 102 -10.44 -16.88 -7.19
CA PHE A 102 -11.36 -17.93 -6.80
C PHE A 102 -11.38 -18.08 -5.27
N VAL A 103 -12.49 -18.56 -4.76
CA VAL A 103 -12.70 -18.71 -3.31
C VAL A 103 -12.26 -20.11 -2.88
N VAL A 104 -11.43 -20.17 -1.85
CA VAL A 104 -11.09 -21.41 -1.14
C VAL A 104 -11.63 -21.29 0.27
N GLU A 105 -12.66 -22.06 0.57
CA GLU A 105 -13.24 -22.10 1.91
C GLU A 105 -12.27 -22.74 2.90
N ARG A 106 -12.17 -22.14 4.09
CA ARG A 106 -11.35 -22.70 5.16
C ARG A 106 -11.95 -24.04 5.59
N PRO A 107 -11.18 -25.14 5.64
CA PRO A 107 -11.68 -26.40 6.18
C PRO A 107 -12.21 -26.21 7.61
N ALA A 108 -13.36 -26.81 7.92
CA ALA A 108 -13.91 -26.79 9.27
C ALA A 108 -12.87 -27.35 10.25
N SER A 109 -12.47 -26.57 11.25
CA SER A 109 -11.66 -27.10 12.35
C SER A 109 -12.53 -28.12 13.09
N GLY A 110 -12.16 -29.40 13.07
CA GLY A 110 -12.86 -30.49 13.78
C GLY A 110 -12.76 -30.42 15.31
N GLY A 111 -12.70 -29.21 15.89
CA GLY A 111 -12.66 -28.99 17.32
C GLY A 111 -14.06 -28.83 17.88
N THR A 112 -14.40 -29.65 18.87
CA THR A 112 -15.62 -29.55 19.68
C THR A 112 -15.77 -28.12 20.22
N PRO A 113 -16.97 -27.49 20.12
CA PRO A 113 -17.20 -26.19 20.75
C PRO A 113 -16.88 -26.28 22.26
N ARG A 114 -16.15 -25.27 22.77
CA ARG A 114 -15.99 -25.07 24.22
C ARG A 114 -17.23 -24.43 24.80
#